data_AF-A0A9D9X889-F1
#
_entry.id   AF-A0A9D9X889-F1
#
_cell.length_a   1.000
_cell.length_b   1.000
_cell.length_c   1.000
_cell.angle_alpha   90.00
_cell.angle_beta   90.00
_cell.angle_gamma   90.00
#
_symmetry.space_group_name_H-M   'P 1'
#
loop_
_entity.id
_entity.type
_entity.pdbx_description
1 polymer ?
#
loop_
_entity_poly.entity_id
_entity_poly.type
_entity_poly.pdbx_seq_one_letter_code
_entity_poly.pdbx_strand_id
1 'polypeptide(L)'
;MTERAEPLSERWREELVARLRAILGQLKNGDDAPPAQRFKAEGFAEAGLALGLADAAGLAELLDQVYVEFHGARVAELFPFRAARCIETESCRFRLPLLMRRAPVYPGSTDAA
;
A
#
# COMPACT_ATOMS: atom_id res chain seq x y z
N MET A 1 16.60 8.86 34.40
CA MET A 1 16.42 8.03 33.20
C MET A 1 15.53 8.79 32.25
N THR A 2 16.13 9.45 31.25
CA THR A 2 15.36 10.18 30.25
C THR A 2 15.05 9.19 29.14
N GLU A 3 13.79 8.76 29.02
CA GLU A 3 13.32 8.05 27.83
C GLU A 3 13.69 8.89 26.61
N ARG A 4 14.58 8.39 25.76
CA ARG A 4 14.76 8.97 24.43
C ARG A 4 13.49 8.64 23.67
N ALA A 5 12.63 9.65 23.47
CA ALA A 5 11.51 9.52 22.57
C ALA A 5 12.03 9.07 21.19
N GLU A 6 11.45 8.01 20.65
CA GLU A 6 11.77 7.54 19.31
C GLU A 6 11.58 8.67 18.28
N PRO A 7 12.45 8.75 17.26
CA PRO A 7 12.29 9.69 16.16
C PRO A 7 10.91 9.54 15.51
N LEU A 8 10.28 10.66 15.17
CA LEU A 8 8.97 10.68 14.48
C LEU A 8 8.96 9.82 13.20
N SER A 9 10.09 9.76 12.49
CA SER A 9 10.27 8.95 11.28
C SER A 9 10.19 7.44 11.56
N GLU A 10 10.63 7.00 12.73
CA GLU A 10 10.60 5.58 13.13
C GLU A 10 9.16 5.17 13.46
N ARG A 11 8.46 5.96 14.28
CA ARG A 11 7.04 5.73 14.60
C ARG A 11 6.15 5.76 13.37
N TRP A 12 6.40 6.70 12.46
CA TRP A 12 5.70 6.76 11.18
C TRP A 12 5.96 5.50 10.34
N ARG A 13 7.22 5.04 10.25
CA ARG A 13 7.56 3.83 9.50
C ARG A 13 6.85 2.61 10.07
N GLU A 14 6.87 2.42 11.39
CA GLU A 14 6.23 1.29 12.06
C GLU A 14 4.72 1.27 11.83
N GLU A 15 4.07 2.42 12.00
CA GLU A 15 2.62 2.55 11.77
C GLU A 15 2.26 2.31 10.30
N LEU A 16 3.06 2.82 9.36
CA LEU A 16 2.85 2.55 7.94
C LEU A 16 2.98 1.06 7.65
N VAL A 17 4.02 0.40 8.16
CA VAL A 17 4.19 -1.06 8.02
C VAL A 17 3.00 -1.81 8.59
N ALA A 18 2.54 -1.46 9.79
CA ALA A 18 1.38 -2.10 10.41
C ALA A 18 0.12 -1.99 9.53
N ARG A 19 -0.14 -0.81 8.95
CA ARG A 19 -1.25 -0.59 8.00
C ARG A 19 -1.11 -1.42 6.74
N LEU A 20 0.08 -1.44 6.14
CA LEU A 20 0.36 -2.20 4.93
C LEU A 20 0.18 -3.71 5.16
N ARG A 21 0.72 -4.23 6.27
CA ARG A 21 0.55 -5.64 6.68
C ARG A 21 -0.92 -6.01 6.88
N ALA A 22 -1.71 -5.13 7.51
CA ALA A 22 -3.13 -5.38 7.70
C ALA A 22 -3.88 -5.48 6.35
N ILE A 23 -3.58 -4.58 5.41
CA ILE A 23 -4.19 -4.59 4.06
C ILE A 23 -3.76 -5.84 3.28
N LEU A 24 -2.46 -6.12 3.22
CA LEU A 24 -1.93 -7.24 2.43
C LEU A 24 -2.31 -8.59 3.04
N GLY A 25 -2.45 -8.67 4.37
CA GLY A 25 -2.95 -9.85 5.06
C GLY A 25 -4.39 -10.19 4.69
N GLN A 26 -5.29 -9.19 4.67
CA GLN A 26 -6.66 -9.36 4.20
C GLN A 26 -6.69 -9.90 2.76
N LEU A 27 -5.95 -9.23 1.86
CA LEU A 27 -5.93 -9.62 0.44
C LEU A 27 -5.34 -11.01 0.21
N LYS A 28 -4.30 -11.39 0.96
CA LYS A 28 -3.70 -12.73 0.89
C LYS A 28 -4.67 -13.82 1.34
N ASN A 29 -5.51 -13.53 2.33
CA ASN A 29 -6.55 -14.44 2.80
C ASN A 29 -7.77 -14.51 1.88
N GLY A 30 -7.83 -13.67 0.84
CA GLY A 30 -8.96 -13.57 -0.07
C GLY A 30 -10.09 -12.66 0.43
N ASP A 31 -9.87 -11.96 1.54
CA ASP A 31 -10.76 -10.93 2.04
C ASP A 31 -10.63 -9.65 1.22
N ASP A 32 -11.64 -8.78 1.27
CA ASP A 32 -11.54 -7.45 0.69
C ASP A 32 -10.75 -6.51 1.60
N ALA A 33 -10.00 -5.58 1.00
CA ALA A 33 -9.40 -4.46 1.69
C ALA A 33 -10.27 -3.22 1.44
N PRO A 34 -11.07 -2.76 2.43
CA PRO A 34 -12.02 -1.69 2.21
C PRO A 34 -11.33 -0.41 1.69
N PRO A 35 -11.96 0.34 0.74
CA PRO A 35 -11.38 1.57 0.21
C PRO A 35 -10.92 2.56 1.29
N ALA A 36 -11.69 2.70 2.38
CA ALA A 36 -11.33 3.58 3.49
C ALA A 36 -10.02 3.18 4.19
N GLN A 37 -9.73 1.88 4.32
CA GLN A 37 -8.48 1.40 4.91
C GLN A 37 -7.30 1.70 3.98
N ARG A 38 -7.50 1.49 2.67
CA ARG A 38 -6.50 1.78 1.63
C ARG A 38 -6.15 3.25 1.58
N PHE A 39 -7.14 4.13 1.44
CA PHE A 39 -6.92 5.57 1.37
C PHE A 39 -6.27 6.14 2.64
N LYS A 40 -6.58 5.56 3.81
CA LYS A 40 -5.91 5.94 5.06
C LYS A 40 -4.45 5.51 5.11
N ALA A 41 -4.09 4.36 4.53
CA ALA A 41 -2.68 3.95 4.42
C ALA A 41 -1.94 4.80 3.38
N GLU A 42 -2.59 5.07 2.24
CA GLU A 42 -2.03 5.91 1.18
C GLU A 42 -1.76 7.33 1.69
N GLY A 43 -2.77 8.02 2.22
CA GLY A 43 -2.60 9.37 2.75
C GLY A 43 -1.59 9.46 3.90
N PHE A 44 -1.41 8.37 4.68
CA PHE A 44 -0.39 8.32 5.71
C PHE A 44 1.03 8.20 5.13
N ALA A 45 1.20 7.46 4.03
CA ALA A 45 2.46 7.42 3.29
C ALA A 45 2.76 8.76 2.62
N GLU A 46 1.75 9.39 1.99
CA GLU A 46 1.86 10.73 1.37
C GLU A 46 2.28 11.80 2.39
N ALA A 47 1.70 11.77 3.60
CA ALA A 47 2.09 12.65 4.69
C ALA A 47 3.56 12.46 5.09
N GLY A 48 4.06 11.22 5.09
CA GLY A 48 5.46 10.93 5.38
C GLY A 48 6.43 11.53 4.36
N LEU A 49 6.07 11.47 3.06
CA LEU A 49 6.82 12.11 1.99
C LEU A 49 6.78 13.65 2.14
N ALA A 50 5.59 14.21 2.34
CA ALA A 50 5.39 15.66 2.44
C ALA A 50 6.10 16.29 3.65
N LEU A 51 6.24 15.54 4.75
CA LEU A 51 6.92 15.97 5.97
C LEU A 51 8.42 15.63 5.98
N GLY A 52 8.95 14.96 4.93
CA GLY A 52 10.35 14.56 4.86
C GLY A 52 10.75 13.44 5.82
N LEU A 53 9.79 12.63 6.29
CA LEU A 53 10.06 11.47 7.15
C LEU A 53 10.64 10.28 6.37
N ALA A 54 10.41 10.26 5.06
CA ALA A 54 11.05 9.38 4.09
C ALA A 54 11.12 10.08 2.73
N ASP A 55 12.03 9.62 1.88
CA ASP A 55 12.02 9.94 0.46
C ASP A 55 11.30 8.85 -0.34
N ALA A 56 11.11 9.09 -1.64
CA ALA A 56 10.43 8.16 -2.53
C ALA A 56 11.14 6.82 -2.65
N ALA A 57 12.48 6.81 -2.64
CA ALA A 57 13.27 5.59 -2.72
C ALA A 57 13.11 4.74 -1.45
N GLY A 58 13.17 5.35 -0.27
CA GLY A 58 12.97 4.70 1.01
C GLY A 58 11.55 4.16 1.18
N LEU A 59 10.54 4.89 0.67
CA LEU A 59 9.16 4.41 0.65
C LEU A 59 8.95 3.25 -0.33
N ALA A 60 9.56 3.29 -1.52
CA ALA A 60 9.52 2.19 -2.48
C ALA A 60 10.14 0.91 -1.92
N GLU A 61 11.30 1.03 -1.28
CA GLU A 61 11.99 -0.09 -0.65
C GLU A 61 11.19 -0.66 0.53
N LEU A 62 10.60 0.21 1.36
CA LEU A 62 9.70 -0.22 2.42
C LEU A 62 8.50 -1.00 1.87
N LEU A 63 7.89 -0.51 0.78
CA LEU A 63 6.77 -1.18 0.14
C LEU A 63 7.19 -2.56 -0.38
N ASP A 64 8.31 -2.66 -1.08
CA ASP A 64 8.82 -3.92 -1.60
C ASP A 64 9.09 -4.94 -0.49
N GLN A 65 9.64 -4.52 0.65
CA GLN A 65 9.86 -5.39 1.80
C GLN A 65 8.56 -6.03 2.29
N VAL A 66 7.49 -5.24 2.42
CA VAL A 66 6.19 -5.77 2.85
C VAL A 66 5.56 -6.67 1.75
N TYR A 67 5.72 -6.34 0.48
CA TYR A 67 5.22 -7.20 -0.61
C TYR A 67 5.96 -8.54 -0.68
N VAL A 68 7.27 -8.55 -0.48
CA VAL A 68 8.07 -9.79 -0.40
C VAL A 68 7.61 -10.64 0.78
N GLU A 69 7.31 -10.04 1.94
CA GLU A 69 6.79 -10.76 3.11
C GLU A 69 5.47 -11.50 2.81
N PHE A 70 4.54 -10.87 2.09
CA PHE A 70 3.20 -11.44 1.86
C PHE A 70 3.11 -12.31 0.60
N HIS A 71 3.81 -11.93 -0.47
CA HIS A 71 3.67 -12.50 -1.81
C HIS A 71 4.96 -13.13 -2.36
N GLY A 72 6.09 -13.00 -1.66
CA GLY A 72 7.37 -13.56 -2.07
C GLY A 72 8.04 -12.85 -3.25
N ALA A 73 7.52 -11.69 -3.67
CA ALA A 73 8.00 -10.94 -4.82
C ALA A 73 7.83 -9.43 -4.61
N ARG A 74 8.67 -8.62 -5.27
CA ARG A 74 8.58 -7.15 -5.24
C ARG A 74 7.37 -6.64 -6.00
N VAL A 75 7.01 -5.38 -5.77
CA VAL A 75 5.90 -4.71 -6.47
C VAL A 75 6.10 -4.73 -7.98
N ALA A 76 7.32 -4.49 -8.47
CA ALA A 76 7.63 -4.47 -9.90
C ALA A 76 7.43 -5.83 -10.58
N GLU A 77 7.64 -6.92 -9.85
CA GLU A 77 7.47 -8.29 -10.36
C GLU A 77 5.99 -8.68 -10.45
N LEU A 78 5.19 -8.23 -9.47
CA LEU A 78 3.74 -8.49 -9.43
C LEU A 78 2.93 -7.53 -10.31
N PHE A 79 3.42 -6.29 -10.47
CA PHE A 79 2.72 -5.20 -11.15
C PHE A 79 3.64 -4.40 -12.08
N PRO A 80 4.22 -5.01 -13.12
CA PRO A 80 5.19 -4.35 -14.00
C PRO A 80 4.66 -3.05 -14.63
N PHE A 81 3.35 -2.99 -14.93
CA PHE A 81 2.71 -1.81 -15.53
C PHE A 81 2.21 -0.77 -14.52
N ARG A 82 2.29 -1.04 -13.21
CA ARG A 82 1.80 -0.12 -12.15
C ARG A 82 2.88 0.31 -11.16
N ALA A 83 3.98 -0.43 -11.06
CA ALA A 83 5.06 -0.15 -10.10
C ALA A 83 5.59 1.28 -10.24
N ALA A 84 5.84 1.74 -11.46
CA ALA A 84 6.30 3.10 -11.74
C ALA A 84 5.28 4.21 -11.38
N ARG A 85 4.02 3.85 -11.11
CA ARG A 85 2.93 4.79 -10.76
C ARG A 85 2.52 4.70 -9.28
N CYS A 86 3.23 3.91 -8.48
CA CYS A 86 2.94 3.76 -7.06
C CYS A 86 3.37 4.98 -6.26
N ILE A 87 4.42 5.68 -6.70
CA ILE A 87 4.96 6.86 -6.03
C ILE A 87 5.20 7.95 -7.08
N GLU A 88 4.57 9.09 -6.89
CA GLU A 88 4.75 10.28 -7.72
C GLU A 88 5.40 11.37 -6.86
N THR A 89 6.67 11.65 -7.14
CA THR A 89 7.53 12.45 -6.28
C THR A 89 7.13 13.92 -6.22
N GLU A 90 6.75 14.50 -7.36
CA GLU A 90 6.41 15.93 -7.47
C GLU A 90 5.21 16.31 -6.60
N SER A 91 4.21 15.43 -6.52
CA SER A 91 2.99 15.67 -5.72
C SER A 91 2.98 14.91 -4.39
N CYS A 92 4.10 14.28 -4.01
CA CYS A 92 4.18 13.38 -2.84
C CYS A 92 3.07 12.32 -2.80
N ARG A 93 2.60 11.88 -3.96
CA ARG A 93 1.45 10.98 -4.07
C ARG A 93 1.88 9.53 -3.98
N PHE A 94 1.07 8.73 -3.32
CA PHE A 94 1.29 7.30 -3.14
C PHE A 94 0.01 6.52 -3.44
N ARG A 95 0.12 5.43 -4.20
CA ARG A 95 -1.00 4.55 -4.55
C ARG A 95 -0.61 3.11 -4.34
N LEU A 96 -1.45 2.37 -3.62
CA LEU A 96 -1.23 0.94 -3.39
C LEU A 96 -1.50 0.13 -4.67
N PRO A 97 -0.50 -0.64 -5.16
CA PRO A 97 -0.70 -1.54 -6.28
C PRO A 97 -1.39 -2.82 -5.79
N LEU A 98 -2.72 -2.88 -5.87
CA LEU A 98 -3.47 -4.03 -5.37
C LEU A 98 -3.89 -5.01 -6.46
N LEU A 99 -3.78 -6.31 -6.16
CA LEU A 99 -4.48 -7.40 -6.83
C LEU A 99 -5.91 -7.44 -6.30
N MET A 100 -6.83 -6.66 -6.87
CA MET A 100 -8.24 -7.02 -6.72
C MET A 100 -8.53 -8.13 -7.72
N ARG A 101 -8.88 -9.34 -7.25
CA ARG A 101 -9.58 -10.30 -8.11
C ARG A 101 -10.79 -9.55 -8.67
N ARG A 102 -10.90 -9.46 -10.00
CA ARG A 102 -12.12 -8.95 -10.62
C ARG A 102 -13.27 -9.77 -10.06
N ALA A 103 -14.23 -9.12 -9.40
CA ALA A 103 -15.46 -9.78 -9.04
C ALA A 103 -16.06 -10.40 -10.32
N PRO A 104 -16.55 -11.65 -10.28
CA PRO A 104 -17.21 -12.24 -11.42
C PRO A 104 -18.41 -11.36 -11.78
N VAL A 105 -18.35 -10.70 -12.94
CA VAL A 105 -19.48 -9.95 -13.48
C VAL A 105 -20.38 -10.98 -14.14
N TYR A 106 -21.45 -11.36 -13.45
CA TYR A 106 -22.51 -12.13 -14.07
C TYR A 106 -23.35 -11.17 -14.91
N PRO A 107 -23.40 -11.33 -16.25
CA PRO A 107 -24.37 -10.58 -17.04
C PRO A 107 -25.77 -10.95 -16.53
N GLY A 108 -26.54 -9.95 -16.12
CA GLY A 108 -27.95 -10.13 -15.78
C GLY A 108 -28.64 -10.84 -16.93
N SER A 109 -29.44 -11.86 -16.61
CA SER A 109 -30.18 -12.68 -17.56
C SER A 109 -30.85 -11.79 -18.62
N THR A 110 -30.54 -12.08 -19.88
CA THR A 110 -31.15 -11.55 -21.09
C THR A 110 -32.65 -11.34 -20.89
N ASP A 111 -33.14 -10.13 -21.15
CA ASP A 111 -34.57 -9.85 -21.31
C ASP A 111 -35.15 -10.90 -22.27
N ALA A 112 -36.10 -11.68 -21.75
CA ALA A 112 -36.83 -12.67 -22.53
C ALA A 112 -37.57 -11.94 -23.66
N ALA A 113 -37.32 -12.38 -24.90
CA ALA A 113 -38.06 -11.97 -26.09
C ALA A 113 -39.53 -12.39 -26.03
#